data_AF-A0A432RWE1-F1
#
_entry.id   AF-A0A432RWE1-F1
#
_cell.length_a   1.000
_cell.length_b   1.000
_cell.length_c   1.000
_cell.angle_alpha   90.00
_cell.angle_beta   90.00
_cell.angle_gamma   90.00
#
_symmetry.space_group_name_H-M   'P 1'
#
loop_
_entity.id
_entity.type
_entity.pdbx_description
1 polymer ?
#
loop_
_entity_poly.entity_id
_entity_poly.type
_entity_poly.pdbx_seq_one_letter_code
_entity_poly.pdbx_strand_id
1 'polypeptide(L)'
;IGNGISLIIFAGIVSSIPSAIAGTFESVNTGELSVIVLLAILAIIIITIGIIIYVELGERRVPVSYQRKVLMQNSKKRIMNYIPIKVNLSGVIPPIFASAVLMFPTTVLQAATNPILVSIRDFLNPNGLPFNILMFLFVMFFAYFYASITFNAKDIAENLKKQGGFIPGIRPGKQTAEFLNEVASRLTFWGAIYLGIISVIPWLLVKSMGVPFYFGGTAVLIVVQVAIDTMRKIQAQLMMQKYDTLSATGL
;
A
#
# COMPACT_ATOMS: atom_id res chain seq x y z
N ILE A 1 -12.93 -12.55 -6.70
CA ILE A 1 -11.45 -12.59 -6.81
C ILE A 1 -10.92 -11.27 -6.26
N GLY A 2 -10.32 -11.21 -5.06
CA GLY A 2 -9.93 -9.93 -4.41
C GLY A 2 -10.53 -9.75 -3.01
N ASN A 3 -10.23 -8.64 -2.32
CA ASN A 3 -10.99 -8.21 -1.14
C ASN A 3 -12.19 -7.39 -1.63
N GLY A 4 -13.42 -7.82 -1.31
CA GLY A 4 -14.65 -7.24 -1.89
C GLY A 4 -14.80 -5.75 -1.62
N ILE A 5 -14.48 -5.30 -0.40
CA ILE A 5 -14.55 -3.88 -0.02
C ILE A 5 -13.57 -3.05 -0.86
N SER A 6 -12.34 -3.54 -1.02
CA SER A 6 -11.30 -2.85 -1.79
C SER A 6 -11.66 -2.74 -3.27
N LEU A 7 -12.33 -3.74 -3.84
CA LEU A 7 -12.79 -3.71 -5.24
C LEU A 7 -13.93 -2.71 -5.46
N ILE A 8 -14.83 -2.54 -4.48
CA ILE A 8 -15.89 -1.53 -4.56
C ILE A 8 -15.28 -0.13 -4.57
N ILE A 9 -14.32 0.15 -3.69
CA ILE A 9 -13.61 1.44 -3.65
C ILE A 9 -12.83 1.65 -4.95
N PHE A 10 -12.12 0.62 -5.43
CA PHE A 10 -11.41 0.65 -6.71
C PHE A 10 -12.34 1.01 -7.88
N ALA A 11 -13.49 0.33 -7.99
CA ALA A 11 -14.45 0.57 -9.06
C ALA A 11 -15.01 1.99 -9.01
N GLY A 12 -15.29 2.53 -7.81
CA GLY A 12 -15.73 3.91 -7.62
C GLY A 12 -14.70 4.96 -8.01
N ILE A 13 -13.41 4.71 -7.75
CA ILE A 13 -12.33 5.60 -8.20
C ILE A 13 -12.20 5.50 -9.72
N VAL A 14 -12.09 4.29 -10.27
CA VAL A 14 -11.86 4.08 -11.71
C VAL A 14 -13.01 4.62 -12.56
N SER A 15 -14.26 4.54 -12.10
CA SER A 15 -15.41 5.10 -12.82
C SER A 15 -15.38 6.62 -12.94
N SER A 16 -14.69 7.32 -12.03
CA SER A 16 -14.52 8.78 -12.07
C SER A 16 -13.33 9.25 -12.91
N ILE A 17 -12.43 8.34 -13.32
CA ILE A 17 -11.26 8.70 -14.13
C ILE A 17 -11.67 9.25 -15.51
N PRO A 18 -12.57 8.62 -16.27
CA PRO A 18 -12.96 9.12 -17.60
C PRO A 18 -13.54 10.53 -17.56
N SER A 19 -14.40 10.83 -16.58
CA SER A 19 -14.99 12.17 -16.41
C SER A 19 -13.94 13.20 -15.99
N ALA A 20 -13.00 12.83 -15.12
CA ALA A 20 -11.89 13.71 -14.74
C ALA A 20 -10.96 14.05 -15.93
N ILE A 21 -10.70 13.07 -16.81
CA ILE A 21 -9.93 13.29 -18.04
C ILE A 21 -10.70 14.23 -18.98
N ALA A 22 -11.99 13.96 -19.22
CA ALA A 22 -12.83 14.79 -20.08
C ALA A 22 -12.88 16.25 -19.60
N GLY A 23 -13.09 16.48 -18.30
CA GLY A 23 -13.08 17.83 -17.72
C GLY A 23 -11.73 18.53 -17.84
N THR A 24 -10.62 17.78 -17.75
CA THR A 24 -9.27 18.36 -17.94
C THR A 24 -9.05 18.79 -19.40
N PHE A 25 -9.51 17.99 -20.36
CA PHE A 25 -9.44 18.36 -21.78
C PHE A 25 -10.31 19.58 -22.10
N GLU A 26 -11.48 19.69 -21.47
CA GLU A 26 -12.35 20.86 -21.60
C GLU A 26 -11.67 22.12 -21.05
N SER A 27 -11.05 22.05 -19.86
CA SER A 27 -10.27 23.17 -19.28
C SER A 27 -9.06 23.59 -20.12
N VAL A 28 -8.48 22.67 -20.91
CA VAL A 28 -7.43 23.03 -21.89
C VAL A 28 -8.03 23.72 -23.11
N ASN A 29 -9.18 23.26 -23.60
CA ASN A 29 -9.88 23.88 -24.73
C ASN A 29 -10.47 25.26 -24.41
N THR A 30 -10.89 25.50 -23.17
CA THR A 30 -11.36 26.81 -22.69
C THR A 30 -10.21 27.80 -22.42
N GLY A 31 -8.96 27.35 -22.51
CA GLY A 31 -7.77 28.17 -22.30
C GLY A 31 -7.43 28.43 -20.83
N GLU A 32 -8.14 27.80 -19.89
CA GLU A 32 -7.85 27.88 -18.44
C GLU A 32 -6.57 27.13 -18.08
N LEU A 33 -6.19 26.11 -18.87
CA LEU A 33 -4.99 25.30 -18.66
C LEU A 33 -4.08 25.31 -19.89
N SER A 34 -2.80 25.61 -19.65
CA SER A 34 -1.77 25.43 -20.67
C SER A 34 -1.52 23.94 -20.94
N VAL A 35 -1.29 23.59 -22.20
CA VAL A 35 -0.87 22.24 -22.63
C VAL A 35 0.39 21.77 -21.86
N ILE A 36 1.26 22.70 -21.45
CA ILE A 36 2.46 22.38 -20.66
C ILE A 36 2.10 21.84 -19.26
N VAL A 37 1.02 22.35 -18.65
CA VAL A 37 0.54 21.92 -17.32
C VAL A 37 -0.08 20.53 -17.42
N LEU A 38 -0.83 20.25 -18.49
CA LEU A 38 -1.37 18.92 -18.74
C LEU A 38 -0.27 17.87 -18.84
N LEU A 39 0.80 18.15 -19.60
CA LEU A 39 1.95 17.25 -19.72
C LEU A 39 2.67 17.07 -18.37
N ALA A 40 2.80 18.13 -17.58
CA ALA A 40 3.40 18.05 -16.24
C ALA A 40 2.59 17.16 -15.29
N ILE A 41 1.26 17.28 -15.29
CA ILE A 41 0.37 16.44 -14.49
C ILE A 41 0.49 14.96 -14.89
N LEU A 42 0.49 14.68 -16.19
CA LEU A 42 0.61 13.32 -16.70
C LEU A 42 1.96 12.70 -16.30
N ALA A 43 3.05 13.48 -16.37
CA ALA A 43 4.36 13.05 -15.89
C ALA A 43 4.36 12.76 -14.38
N ILE A 44 3.76 13.61 -13.55
CA ILE A 44 3.63 13.40 -12.10
C ILE A 44 2.88 12.10 -11.80
N ILE A 45 1.79 11.82 -12.52
CA ILE A 45 1.00 10.59 -12.34
C ILE A 45 1.84 9.36 -12.67
N ILE A 46 2.51 9.34 -13.81
CA ILE A 46 3.35 8.21 -14.22
C ILE A 46 4.49 7.99 -13.22
N ILE A 47 5.17 9.05 -12.79
CA ILE A 47 6.24 8.98 -11.79
C ILE A 47 5.70 8.42 -10.48
N THR A 48 4.55 8.92 -10.02
CA THR A 48 3.92 8.46 -8.77
C THR A 48 3.57 6.97 -8.87
N ILE A 49 2.95 6.53 -9.96
CA ILE A 49 2.64 5.11 -10.19
C ILE A 49 3.92 4.26 -10.22
N GLY A 50 4.96 4.71 -10.91
CA GLY A 50 6.25 4.00 -10.98
C GLY A 50 6.90 3.83 -9.61
N ILE A 51 6.93 4.90 -8.80
CA ILE A 51 7.42 4.85 -7.42
C ILE A 51 6.57 3.88 -6.59
N ILE A 52 5.24 3.91 -6.75
CA ILE A 52 4.35 3.01 -6.01
C ILE A 52 4.66 1.56 -6.32
N ILE A 53 4.72 1.21 -7.60
CA ILE A 53 5.01 -0.15 -8.05
C ILE A 53 6.38 -0.61 -7.54
N TYR A 54 7.39 0.25 -7.61
CA TYR A 54 8.74 -0.06 -7.17
C TYR A 54 8.80 -0.43 -5.67
N VAL A 55 8.18 0.39 -4.81
CA VAL A 55 8.19 0.16 -3.36
C VAL A 55 7.30 -1.02 -2.98
N GLU A 56 6.15 -1.21 -3.64
CA GLU A 56 5.20 -2.28 -3.35
C GLU A 56 5.67 -3.67 -3.80
N LEU A 57 6.57 -3.72 -4.80
CA LEU A 57 7.31 -4.93 -5.16
C LEU A 57 8.55 -5.14 -4.28
N GLY A 58 8.93 -4.16 -3.47
CA GLY A 58 10.04 -4.23 -2.54
C GLY A 58 9.78 -5.23 -1.41
N GLU A 59 10.65 -6.22 -1.29
CA GLU A 59 10.65 -7.19 -0.19
C GLU A 59 12.06 -7.33 0.41
N ARG A 60 12.13 -7.42 1.74
CA ARG A 60 13.33 -7.84 2.44
C ARG A 60 13.30 -9.36 2.57
N ARG A 61 14.26 -10.02 1.94
CA ARG A 61 14.41 -11.47 1.98
C ARG A 61 15.21 -11.89 3.21
N VAL A 62 14.56 -12.53 4.18
CA VAL A 62 15.23 -13.08 5.36
C VAL A 62 15.61 -14.54 5.08
N PRO A 63 16.91 -14.88 4.98
CA PRO A 63 17.32 -16.23 4.61
C PRO A 63 16.98 -17.22 5.72
N VAL A 64 16.40 -18.35 5.34
CA VAL A 64 16.10 -19.47 6.23
C VAL A 64 16.78 -20.74 5.73
N SER A 65 17.27 -21.53 6.67
CA SER A 65 17.83 -22.85 6.41
C SER A 65 16.95 -23.89 7.06
N TYR A 66 16.60 -24.93 6.31
CA TYR A 66 15.88 -26.08 6.84
C TYR A 66 16.87 -27.18 7.20
N GLN A 67 16.69 -27.78 8.37
CA GLN A 67 17.41 -28.99 8.76
C GLN A 67 16.92 -30.13 7.86
N ARG A 68 17.71 -30.50 6.85
CA ARG A 68 17.42 -31.68 6.02
C ARG A 68 17.47 -32.93 6.92
N LYS A 69 16.42 -33.77 6.84
CA LYS A 69 16.54 -35.20 7.23
C LYS A 69 17.38 -35.93 6.17
N VAL A 70 18.70 -35.82 6.32
CA VAL A 70 19.83 -36.71 5.92
C VAL A 70 20.09 -37.02 4.42
N LEU A 71 21.37 -37.35 4.19
CA LEU A 71 22.06 -38.06 3.10
C LEU A 71 22.66 -37.20 1.97
N MET A 72 24.00 -37.26 1.90
CA MET A 72 24.84 -37.02 0.72
C MET A 72 24.06 -37.30 -0.55
N GLN A 73 23.94 -36.38 -1.50
CA GLN A 73 24.98 -36.12 -2.48
C GLN A 73 24.45 -34.98 -3.36
N ASN A 74 24.79 -33.73 -3.04
CA ASN A 74 24.84 -32.59 -3.97
C ASN A 74 25.06 -31.28 -3.19
N SER A 75 26.32 -31.05 -2.79
CA SER A 75 26.76 -29.85 -2.08
C SER A 75 26.74 -28.56 -2.92
N LYS A 76 26.37 -28.64 -4.21
CA LYS A 76 26.44 -27.51 -5.17
C LYS A 76 25.16 -26.69 -5.38
N LYS A 77 24.00 -27.10 -4.84
CA LYS A 77 22.76 -26.30 -4.91
C LYS A 77 22.21 -26.04 -3.51
N ARG A 78 22.80 -25.09 -2.80
CA ARG A 78 22.18 -24.48 -1.62
C ARG A 78 21.09 -23.53 -2.12
N ILE A 79 19.91 -24.06 -2.45
CA ILE A 79 18.73 -23.21 -2.67
C ILE A 79 18.44 -22.59 -1.30
N MET A 80 18.85 -21.32 -1.14
CA MET A 80 18.61 -20.58 0.08
C MET A 80 17.15 -20.18 0.07
N ASN A 81 16.35 -20.88 0.87
CA ASN A 81 14.99 -20.47 1.12
C ASN A 81 15.00 -19.14 1.88
N TYR A 82 13.98 -18.32 1.70
CA TYR A 82 13.85 -17.06 2.41
C TYR A 82 12.39 -16.80 2.76
N ILE A 83 12.19 -16.06 3.84
CA ILE A 83 10.89 -15.49 4.19
C ILE A 83 10.85 -14.06 3.61
N PRO A 84 9.93 -13.76 2.68
CA PRO A 84 9.76 -12.41 2.19
C PRO A 84 9.01 -11.55 3.22
N ILE A 85 9.63 -10.47 3.67
CA ILE A 85 8.97 -9.43 4.46
C ILE A 85 8.80 -8.21 3.56
N LYS A 86 7.57 -7.89 3.18
CA LYS A 86 7.27 -6.74 2.33
C LYS A 86 7.63 -5.43 3.04
N VAL A 87 8.04 -4.43 2.27
CA VAL A 87 8.28 -3.07 2.81
C VAL A 87 6.98 -2.46 3.34
N ASN A 88 5.87 -2.68 2.62
CA ASN A 88 4.54 -2.30 3.05
C ASN A 88 3.74 -3.54 3.47
N LEU A 89 3.72 -3.81 4.77
CA LEU A 89 2.91 -4.90 5.35
C LEU A 89 1.43 -4.53 5.43
N SER A 90 1.11 -3.23 5.48
CA SER A 90 -0.25 -2.72 5.74
C SER A 90 -1.07 -2.46 4.48
N GLY A 91 -0.41 -2.42 3.33
CA GLY A 91 -1.01 -2.16 2.05
C GLY A 91 -1.67 -0.79 1.94
N VAL A 92 -2.88 -0.75 1.37
CA VAL A 92 -3.69 0.45 1.09
C VAL A 92 -4.56 0.88 2.27
N ILE A 93 -4.74 -0.02 3.23
CA ILE A 93 -5.73 0.15 4.29
C ILE A 93 -5.46 1.40 5.15
N PRO A 94 -4.22 1.73 5.52
CA PRO A 94 -3.95 2.92 6.33
C PRO A 94 -4.34 4.25 5.67
N PRO A 95 -3.97 4.53 4.41
CA PRO A 95 -4.50 5.71 3.70
C PRO A 95 -6.03 5.79 3.65
N ILE A 96 -6.71 4.66 3.46
CA ILE A 96 -8.18 4.62 3.41
C ILE A 96 -8.77 5.02 4.77
N PHE A 97 -8.30 4.42 5.86
CA PHE A 97 -8.78 4.76 7.21
C PHE A 97 -8.46 6.20 7.59
N ALA A 98 -7.25 6.68 7.30
CA ALA A 98 -6.89 8.08 7.56
C ALA A 98 -7.84 9.05 6.83
N SER A 99 -8.14 8.76 5.56
CA SER A 99 -9.05 9.57 4.74
C SER A 99 -10.48 9.54 5.31
N ALA A 100 -10.99 8.36 5.66
CA ALA A 100 -12.34 8.20 6.20
C ALA A 100 -12.51 8.91 7.55
N VAL A 101 -11.52 8.80 8.45
CA VAL A 101 -11.55 9.46 9.77
C VAL A 101 -11.51 10.97 9.64
N LEU A 102 -10.76 11.53 8.69
CA LEU A 102 -10.70 12.98 8.48
C LEU A 102 -11.92 13.52 7.74
N MET A 103 -12.45 12.78 6.77
CA MET A 103 -13.63 13.21 6.00
C MET A 103 -14.92 13.13 6.81
N PHE A 104 -15.04 12.19 7.76
CA PHE A 104 -16.27 12.02 8.53
C PHE A 104 -16.70 13.29 9.29
N PRO A 105 -15.86 13.92 10.15
CA PRO A 105 -16.24 15.16 10.82
C PRO A 105 -16.52 16.29 9.85
N THR A 106 -15.75 16.42 8.76
CA THR A 106 -15.98 17.50 7.78
C THR A 106 -17.36 17.40 7.16
N THR A 107 -17.83 16.19 6.86
CA THR A 107 -19.14 15.94 6.23
C THR A 107 -20.28 16.25 7.20
N VAL A 108 -20.16 15.82 8.45
CA VAL A 108 -21.17 16.10 9.50
C VAL A 108 -21.25 17.60 9.80
N LEU A 109 -20.11 18.30 9.79
CA LEU A 109 -20.03 19.73 10.09
C LEU A 109 -20.39 20.63 8.89
N GLN A 110 -20.71 20.08 7.71
CA GLN A 110 -21.09 20.89 6.54
C GLN A 110 -22.33 21.76 6.79
N ALA A 111 -23.30 21.24 7.54
CA ALA A 111 -24.55 21.93 7.86
C ALA A 111 -24.48 22.78 9.14
N ALA A 112 -23.35 22.79 9.84
CA ALA A 112 -23.20 23.50 11.11
C ALA A 112 -22.93 25.00 10.89
N THR A 113 -23.79 25.85 11.46
CA THR A 113 -23.68 27.33 11.36
C THR A 113 -22.97 27.97 12.55
N ASN A 114 -22.68 27.18 13.61
CA ASN A 114 -22.06 27.70 14.83
C ASN A 114 -20.58 28.10 14.56
N PRO A 115 -20.13 29.32 14.93
CA PRO A 115 -18.78 29.81 14.63
C PRO A 115 -17.64 28.89 15.08
N ILE A 116 -17.80 28.19 16.21
CA ILE A 116 -16.80 27.21 16.69
C ILE A 116 -16.75 25.99 15.77
N LEU A 117 -17.91 25.50 15.33
CA LEU A 117 -18.02 24.35 14.42
C LEU A 117 -17.54 24.69 13.01
N VAL A 118 -17.77 25.92 12.55
CA VAL A 118 -17.23 26.44 11.29
C VAL A 118 -15.71 26.54 11.35
N SER A 119 -15.14 27.01 12.47
CA SER A 119 -13.68 27.07 12.65
C SER A 119 -13.03 25.67 12.60
N ILE A 120 -13.68 24.66 13.20
CA ILE A 120 -13.23 23.26 13.13
C ILE A 120 -13.35 22.71 11.70
N ARG A 121 -14.44 23.01 11.00
CA ARG A 121 -14.65 22.63 9.60
C ARG A 121 -13.58 23.23 8.70
N ASP A 122 -13.25 24.51 8.89
CA ASP A 122 -12.27 25.22 8.07
C ASP A 122 -10.84 24.73 8.37
N PHE A 123 -10.56 24.32 9.61
CA PHE A 123 -9.30 23.65 9.98
C PHE A 123 -9.15 22.27 9.34
N LEU A 124 -10.25 21.50 9.24
CA LEU A 124 -10.30 20.19 8.59
C LEU A 124 -10.61 20.28 7.09
N ASN A 125 -10.53 21.46 6.48
CA ASN A 125 -10.77 21.61 5.05
C ASN A 125 -9.71 20.81 4.28
N PRO A 126 -10.09 19.92 3.34
CA PRO A 126 -9.16 19.16 2.52
C PRO A 126 -8.11 20.03 1.82
N ASN A 127 -8.47 21.28 1.51
CA ASN A 127 -7.58 22.25 0.88
C ASN A 127 -6.57 22.90 1.85
N GLY A 128 -6.70 22.74 3.16
CA GLY A 128 -5.82 23.36 4.15
C GLY A 128 -4.48 22.63 4.31
N LEU A 129 -3.40 23.37 4.60
CA LEU A 129 -2.16 22.78 5.10
C LEU A 129 -2.36 21.93 6.37
N PRO A 130 -3.21 22.30 7.34
CA PRO A 130 -3.44 21.49 8.54
C PRO A 130 -3.99 20.09 8.24
N PHE A 131 -4.92 19.99 7.29
CA PHE A 131 -5.49 18.72 6.85
C PHE A 131 -4.41 17.78 6.28
N ASN A 132 -3.50 18.30 5.46
CA ASN A 132 -2.43 17.50 4.88
C ASN A 132 -1.45 16.96 5.92
N ILE A 133 -1.11 17.77 6.92
CA ILE A 133 -0.23 17.35 8.02
C ILE A 133 -0.93 16.29 8.87
N LEU A 134 -2.21 16.49 9.19
CA LEU A 134 -3.02 15.49 9.89
C LEU A 134 -3.16 14.19 9.10
N MET A 135 -3.38 14.30 7.79
CA MET A 135 -3.45 13.15 6.89
C MET A 135 -2.13 12.37 6.90
N PHE A 136 -0.99 13.05 6.77
CA PHE A 136 0.33 12.43 6.87
C PHE A 136 0.52 11.69 8.20
N LEU A 137 0.21 12.34 9.33
CA LEU A 137 0.34 11.76 10.65
C LEU A 137 -0.59 10.57 10.87
N PHE A 138 -1.84 10.66 10.42
CA PHE A 138 -2.80 9.57 10.54
C PHE A 138 -2.44 8.39 9.65
N VAL A 139 -1.96 8.63 8.42
CA VAL A 139 -1.44 7.57 7.55
C VAL A 139 -0.29 6.84 8.25
N MET A 140 0.66 7.57 8.82
CA MET A 140 1.78 6.97 9.56
C MET A 140 1.30 6.16 10.77
N PHE A 141 0.39 6.73 11.56
CA PHE A 141 -0.19 6.06 12.73
C PHE A 141 -0.91 4.77 12.36
N PHE A 142 -1.83 4.83 11.38
CA PHE A 142 -2.57 3.66 10.94
C PHE A 142 -1.68 2.63 10.25
N ALA A 143 -0.59 3.06 9.58
CA ALA A 143 0.35 2.13 8.96
C ALA A 143 1.04 1.27 10.01
N TYR A 144 1.47 1.89 11.12
CA TYR A 144 2.04 1.20 12.26
C TYR A 144 1.03 0.31 12.99
N PHE A 145 -0.16 0.85 13.24
CA PHE A 145 -1.22 0.14 13.93
C PHE A 145 -1.67 -1.10 13.16
N TYR A 146 -1.85 -0.99 11.85
CA TYR A 146 -2.25 -2.14 11.04
C TYR A 146 -1.13 -3.17 10.89
N ALA A 147 0.13 -2.73 10.78
CA ALA A 147 1.28 -3.62 10.67
C ALA A 147 1.45 -4.47 11.94
N SER A 148 1.27 -3.89 13.13
CA SER A 148 1.41 -4.62 14.39
C SER A 148 0.32 -5.66 14.60
N ILE A 149 -0.90 -5.41 14.09
CA ILE A 149 -2.01 -6.37 14.15
C ILE A 149 -1.82 -7.51 13.15
N THR A 150 -1.37 -7.20 11.93
CA THR A 150 -1.30 -8.17 10.83
C THR A 150 -0.03 -9.03 10.88
N PHE A 151 1.10 -8.45 11.31
CA PHE A 151 2.38 -9.14 11.33
C PHE A 151 2.59 -9.91 12.64
N ASN A 152 2.14 -11.17 12.68
CA ASN A 152 2.40 -12.04 13.82
C ASN A 152 3.76 -12.76 13.71
N ALA A 153 4.81 -12.11 14.22
CA ALA A 153 6.16 -12.67 14.25
C ALA A 153 6.28 -13.98 15.05
N LYS A 154 5.44 -14.16 16.08
CA LYS A 154 5.44 -15.36 16.94
C LYS A 154 4.97 -16.58 16.16
N ASP A 155 3.85 -16.44 15.44
CA ASP A 155 3.29 -17.53 14.64
C ASP A 155 4.24 -17.93 13.50
N ILE A 156 4.87 -16.95 12.84
CA ILE A 156 5.86 -17.22 11.78
C ILE A 156 7.06 -17.99 12.36
N ALA A 157 7.57 -17.58 13.52
CA ALA A 157 8.69 -18.25 14.17
C ALA A 157 8.33 -19.67 14.66
N GLU A 158 7.13 -19.87 15.20
CA GLU A 158 6.65 -21.20 15.60
C GLU A 158 6.46 -22.12 14.40
N ASN A 159 5.88 -21.63 13.31
CA ASN A 159 5.72 -22.40 12.07
C ASN A 159 7.07 -22.75 11.45
N LEU A 160 8.02 -21.80 11.44
CA LEU A 160 9.38 -22.05 10.98
C LEU A 160 10.05 -23.16 11.81
N LYS A 161 9.92 -23.09 13.14
CA LYS A 161 10.43 -24.13 14.06
C LYS A 161 9.77 -25.49 13.82
N LYS A 162 8.43 -25.54 13.64
CA LYS A 162 7.67 -26.78 13.36
C LYS A 162 8.12 -27.43 12.04
N GLN A 163 8.47 -26.62 11.04
CA GLN A 163 8.98 -27.10 9.75
C GLN A 163 10.47 -27.50 9.79
N GLY A 164 11.14 -27.43 10.95
CA GLY A 164 12.58 -27.69 11.07
C GLY A 164 13.46 -26.60 10.44
N GLY A 165 12.89 -25.43 10.17
CA GLY A 165 13.58 -24.25 9.67
C GLY A 165 14.20 -23.42 10.80
N PHE A 166 15.29 -22.72 10.49
CA PHE A 166 15.91 -21.75 11.38
C PHE A 166 16.59 -20.63 10.58
N ILE A 167 16.70 -19.46 11.20
CA ILE A 167 17.47 -18.34 10.65
C ILE A 167 18.95 -18.54 11.08
N PRO A 168 19.92 -18.57 10.15
CA PRO A 168 21.33 -18.70 10.51
C PRO A 168 21.75 -17.62 11.51
N GLY A 169 22.37 -18.03 12.63
CA GLY A 169 22.84 -17.13 13.67
C GLY A 169 21.83 -16.80 14.79
N ILE A 170 20.58 -17.29 14.71
CA ILE A 170 19.54 -17.00 15.72
C ILE A 170 18.92 -18.31 16.22
N ARG A 171 18.71 -18.44 17.53
CA ARG A 171 18.11 -19.65 18.09
C ARG A 171 16.61 -19.74 17.71
N PRO A 172 16.10 -20.90 17.27
CA PRO A 172 14.69 -21.08 16.94
C PRO A 172 13.75 -20.80 18.11
N GLY A 173 12.63 -20.13 17.86
CA GLY A 173 11.61 -19.80 18.86
C GLY A 173 11.58 -18.31 19.17
N LYS A 174 11.66 -17.95 20.46
CA LYS A 174 11.46 -16.56 20.91
C LYS A 174 12.43 -15.56 20.26
N GLN A 175 13.72 -15.90 20.16
CA GLN A 175 14.72 -15.03 19.52
C GLN A 175 14.47 -14.82 18.03
N THR A 176 13.92 -15.84 17.34
CA THR A 176 13.51 -15.71 15.93
C THR A 176 12.33 -14.73 15.80
N ALA A 177 11.34 -14.81 16.70
CA ALA A 177 10.20 -13.90 16.71
C ALA A 177 10.63 -12.45 17.00
N GLU A 178 11.52 -12.24 17.97
CA GLU A 178 12.07 -10.91 18.29
C GLU A 178 12.81 -10.30 17.10
N PHE A 179 13.66 -11.07 16.42
CA PHE A 179 14.36 -10.62 15.22
C PHE A 179 13.40 -10.26 14.08
N LEU A 180 12.41 -11.12 13.80
CA LEU A 180 11.42 -10.84 12.75
C LEU A 180 10.61 -9.58 13.07
N ASN A 181 10.26 -9.37 14.34
CA ASN A 181 9.52 -8.19 14.77
C ASN A 181 10.37 -6.91 14.65
N GLU A 182 11.66 -6.97 15.02
CA GLU A 182 12.57 -5.84 14.86
C GLU A 182 12.74 -5.47 13.37
N VAL A 183 12.92 -6.48 12.51
CA VAL A 183 13.02 -6.29 11.06
C VAL A 183 11.74 -5.68 10.49
N ALA A 184 10.57 -6.21 10.87
CA ALA A 184 9.28 -5.70 10.42
C ALA A 184 9.03 -4.28 10.91
N SER A 185 9.30 -3.96 12.18
CA SER A 185 9.12 -2.61 12.74
C SER A 185 9.97 -1.57 12.00
N ARG A 186 11.24 -1.88 11.73
CA ARG A 186 12.14 -1.00 10.96
C ARG A 186 11.67 -0.81 9.52
N LEU A 187 11.15 -1.86 8.87
CA LEU A 187 10.60 -1.76 7.51
C LEU A 187 9.32 -0.94 7.49
N THR A 188 8.41 -1.17 8.44
CA THR A 188 7.16 -0.42 8.59
C THR A 188 7.42 1.05 8.82
N PHE A 189 8.49 1.45 9.51
CA PHE A 189 8.87 2.86 9.66
C PHE A 189 9.04 3.55 8.31
N TRP A 190 9.88 2.97 7.44
CA TRP A 190 10.15 3.50 6.11
C TRP A 190 8.92 3.39 5.21
N GLY A 191 8.16 2.30 5.31
CA GLY A 191 6.90 2.11 4.61
C GLY A 191 5.85 3.16 4.99
N ALA A 192 5.70 3.47 6.28
CA ALA A 192 4.76 4.46 6.79
C ALA A 192 5.08 5.88 6.30
N ILE A 193 6.37 6.26 6.33
CA ILE A 193 6.83 7.55 5.81
C ILE A 193 6.52 7.65 4.31
N TYR A 194 6.87 6.61 3.54
CA TYR A 194 6.59 6.53 2.12
C TYR A 194 5.08 6.65 1.82
N LEU A 195 4.23 5.91 2.54
CA LEU A 195 2.78 5.97 2.37
C LEU A 195 2.24 7.38 2.65
N GLY A 196 2.70 8.01 3.73
CA GLY A 196 2.32 9.38 4.05
C GLY A 196 2.72 10.37 2.96
N ILE A 197 3.95 10.25 2.46
CA ILE A 197 4.48 11.11 1.39
C ILE A 197 3.63 10.99 0.12
N ILE A 198 3.33 9.77 -0.32
CA ILE A 198 2.57 9.55 -1.56
C ILE A 198 1.10 9.93 -1.42
N SER A 199 0.52 9.84 -0.24
CA SER A 199 -0.84 10.32 -0.01
C SER A 199 -0.97 11.84 -0.11
N VAL A 200 0.08 12.59 0.23
CA VAL A 200 0.01 14.07 0.36
C VAL A 200 0.66 14.81 -0.81
N ILE A 201 1.86 14.41 -1.25
CA ILE A 201 2.64 15.18 -2.23
C ILE A 201 1.93 15.34 -3.58
N PRO A 202 1.40 14.28 -4.23
CA PRO A 202 0.75 14.42 -5.53
C PRO A 202 -0.44 15.38 -5.48
N TRP A 203 -1.20 15.34 -4.39
CA TRP A 203 -2.33 16.24 -4.18
C TRP A 203 -1.86 17.70 -4.03
N LEU A 204 -0.78 17.95 -3.28
CA LEU A 204 -0.22 19.29 -3.10
C LEU A 204 0.29 19.88 -4.42
N LEU A 205 0.96 19.05 -5.25
CA LEU A 205 1.47 19.46 -6.55
C LEU A 205 0.35 19.84 -7.52
N VAL A 206 -0.68 19.00 -7.64
CA VAL A 206 -1.82 19.28 -8.53
C VAL A 206 -2.57 20.54 -8.08
N LYS A 207 -2.74 20.73 -6.77
CA LYS A 207 -3.34 21.95 -6.22
C LYS A 207 -2.54 23.20 -6.58
N SER A 208 -1.21 23.15 -6.48
CA SER A 208 -0.35 24.30 -6.82
C SER A 208 -0.44 24.71 -8.29
N MET A 209 -0.82 23.78 -9.17
CA MET A 209 -1.01 24.01 -10.60
C MET A 209 -2.41 24.57 -10.95
N GLY A 210 -3.28 24.80 -9.95
CA GLY A 210 -4.59 25.43 -10.14
C GLY A 210 -5.62 24.55 -10.87
N VAL A 211 -5.35 23.25 -11.01
CA VAL A 211 -6.20 22.35 -11.78
C VAL A 211 -7.25 21.71 -10.88
N PRO A 212 -8.54 21.74 -11.24
CA PRO A 212 -9.60 21.02 -10.52
C PRO A 212 -9.56 19.51 -10.79
N PHE A 213 -8.36 18.94 -10.91
CA PHE A 213 -8.16 17.52 -11.18
C PHE A 213 -8.15 16.75 -9.85
N TYR A 214 -9.27 16.12 -9.52
CA TYR A 214 -9.48 15.35 -8.28
C TYR A 214 -8.85 13.95 -8.32
N PHE A 215 -7.68 13.78 -8.94
CA PHE A 215 -6.92 12.53 -8.84
C PHE A 215 -5.94 12.63 -7.67
N GLY A 216 -6.47 12.42 -6.46
CA GLY A 216 -5.68 12.50 -5.22
C GLY A 216 -4.60 11.41 -5.15
N GLY A 217 -3.45 11.72 -4.52
CA GLY A 217 -2.35 10.75 -4.33
C GLY A 217 -2.80 9.44 -3.69
N THR A 218 -3.75 9.51 -2.74
CA THR A 218 -4.40 8.35 -2.14
C THR A 218 -5.23 7.52 -3.13
N ALA A 219 -5.93 8.15 -4.07
CA ALA A 219 -6.71 7.44 -5.09
C ALA A 219 -5.80 6.62 -6.02
N VAL A 220 -4.66 7.18 -6.42
CA VAL A 220 -3.63 6.49 -7.22
C VAL A 220 -3.10 5.26 -6.48
N LEU A 221 -2.77 5.44 -5.21
CA LEU A 221 -2.28 4.38 -4.33
C LEU A 221 -3.29 3.24 -4.22
N ILE A 222 -4.57 3.56 -4.00
CA ILE A 222 -5.65 2.57 -3.95
C ILE A 222 -5.75 1.80 -5.26
N VAL A 223 -5.77 2.49 -6.40
CA VAL A 223 -5.93 1.86 -7.71
C VAL A 223 -4.79 0.88 -7.99
N VAL A 224 -3.54 1.34 -7.86
CA VAL A 224 -2.36 0.53 -8.18
C VAL A 224 -2.31 -0.73 -7.31
N GLN A 225 -2.56 -0.59 -6.01
CA GLN A 225 -2.32 -1.69 -5.11
C GLN A 225 -3.47 -2.70 -5.07
N VAL A 226 -4.72 -2.27 -5.22
CA VAL A 226 -5.84 -3.20 -5.43
C VAL A 226 -5.66 -3.96 -6.75
N ALA A 227 -5.15 -3.31 -7.80
CA ALA A 227 -4.81 -3.97 -9.06
C ALA A 227 -3.71 -5.04 -8.87
N ILE A 228 -2.62 -4.70 -8.18
CA ILE A 228 -1.53 -5.65 -7.87
C ILE A 228 -2.04 -6.83 -7.04
N ASP A 229 -2.85 -6.60 -6.01
CA ASP A 229 -3.38 -7.66 -5.14
C ASP A 229 -4.35 -8.57 -5.89
N THR A 230 -5.18 -8.00 -6.76
CA THR A 230 -6.09 -8.78 -7.61
C THR A 230 -5.29 -9.64 -8.60
N MET A 231 -4.27 -9.06 -9.24
CA MET A 231 -3.37 -9.79 -10.15
C MET A 231 -2.65 -10.93 -9.41
N ARG A 232 -2.07 -10.67 -8.23
CA ARG A 232 -1.40 -11.70 -7.40
C ARG A 232 -2.35 -12.83 -7.03
N LYS A 233 -3.60 -12.53 -6.66
CA LYS A 233 -4.62 -13.56 -6.34
C LYS A 233 -5.00 -14.39 -7.55
N ILE A 234 -5.16 -13.77 -8.72
CA ILE A 234 -5.43 -14.48 -9.99
C ILE A 234 -4.27 -15.42 -10.31
N GLN A 235 -3.03 -14.92 -10.26
CA GLN A 235 -1.84 -15.74 -10.51
C GLN A 235 -1.71 -16.91 -9.54
N ALA A 236 -1.99 -16.70 -8.26
CA ALA A 236 -1.99 -17.77 -7.26
C ALA A 236 -3.03 -18.86 -7.58
N GLN A 237 -4.25 -18.48 -7.96
CA GLN A 237 -5.29 -19.43 -8.36
C GLN A 237 -4.92 -20.21 -9.63
N LEU A 238 -4.40 -19.52 -10.65
CA LEU A 238 -3.92 -20.17 -11.88
C LEU A 238 -2.76 -21.14 -11.60
N MET A 239 -1.86 -20.80 -10.68
CA MET A 239 -0.76 -21.67 -10.30
C MET A 239 -1.24 -22.92 -9.56
N MET A 240 -2.23 -22.80 -8.67
CA MET A 240 -2.85 -23.95 -8.01
C MET A 240 -3.57 -24.87 -9.02
N GLN A 241 -4.30 -24.29 -9.97
CA GLN A 241 -4.96 -25.07 -11.02
C GLN A 241 -3.97 -25.87 -11.87
N LYS A 242 -2.83 -25.28 -12.22
CA LYS A 242 -1.74 -25.99 -12.93
C LYS A 242 -1.17 -27.14 -12.11
N TYR A 243 -1.06 -26.97 -10.79
CA TYR A 243 -0.63 -28.03 -9.88
C TYR A 243 -1.60 -29.21 -9.85
N ASP A 244 -2.91 -28.95 -9.75
CA ASP A 244 -3.93 -30.00 -9.78
C ASP A 244 -3.92 -30.77 -11.12
N THR A 245 -3.72 -30.08 -12.25
CA THR A 245 -3.62 -30.73 -13.55
C THR A 245 -2.35 -31.58 -13.71
N LEU A 246 -1.22 -31.14 -13.14
CA LEU A 246 0.04 -31.90 -13.14
C LEU A 246 -0.06 -33.12 -12.22
N SER A 247 -0.64 -32.99 -11.03
CA SER A 247 -0.82 -34.12 -10.13
C SER A 247 -1.84 -35.14 -10.67
N ALA A 248 -2.88 -34.68 -11.39
CA ALA A 248 -3.85 -35.56 -12.02
C ALA A 248 -3.31 -36.28 -13.28
N THR A 249 -2.30 -35.72 -13.94
CA THR A 249 -1.63 -36.35 -15.10
C THR A 249 -0.43 -37.22 -14.74
N GLY A 250 -0.10 -37.34 -13.45
CA GLY A 250 0.88 -38.31 -12.96
C GLY A 250 2.32 -38.06 -13.44
N LEU A 251 2.69 -36.82 -13.73
CA LEU A 251 4.05 -36.37 -14.03
C LEU A 251 4.61 -35.48 -12.92
#